data_AF-A0A1C5CL22-F1
#
_entry.id   AF-A0A1C5CL22-F1
#
_cell.length_a   1.000
_cell.length_b   1.000
_cell.length_c   1.000
_cell.angle_alpha   90.00
_cell.angle_beta   90.00
_cell.angle_gamma   90.00
#
_symmetry.space_group_name_H-M   'P 1'
#
loop_
_entity.id
_entity.type
_entity.pdbx_description
1 polymer ?
#
loop_
_entity_poly.entity_id
_entity_poly.type
_entity_poly.pdbx_seq_one_letter_code
_entity_poly.pdbx_strand_id
1 'polypeptide(L)'
;MAYDCVGGAVGADVCALTFGDGVLVHYGLLSGRPLPARCFTEPGGPRVELFRLRDTVHGDGRRHPPELFAPVFEQMRRGLLRTAVTHRVGLSALAGDFQAPAVGTEAERS
;
A
#
# COMPACT_ATOMS: atom_id res chain seq x y z
N MET A 1 -0.59 13.98 6.73
CA MET A 1 0.11 12.88 6.04
C MET A 1 -0.91 12.11 5.23
N ALA A 2 -0.57 11.77 3.99
CA ALA A 2 -1.43 11.01 3.08
C ALA A 2 -0.68 9.79 2.54
N TYR A 3 -1.43 8.79 2.06
CA TYR A 3 -0.90 7.56 1.49
C TYR A 3 -1.50 7.33 0.11
N ASP A 4 -0.65 7.05 -0.88
CA ASP A 4 -1.07 6.80 -2.26
C ASP A 4 -0.50 5.47 -2.78
N CYS A 5 -1.39 4.59 -3.24
CA CYS A 5 -1.04 3.37 -3.96
C CYS A 5 -1.51 3.37 -5.41
N VAL A 6 -2.14 4.45 -5.87
CA VAL A 6 -2.74 4.53 -7.20
C VAL A 6 -1.78 5.18 -8.18
N GLY A 7 -1.15 6.30 -7.80
CA GLY A 7 -0.37 7.13 -8.71
C GLY A 7 -1.23 7.88 -9.73
N GLY A 8 -0.61 8.34 -10.81
CA GLY A 8 -1.30 9.05 -11.89
C GLY A 8 -2.05 10.30 -11.42
N ALA A 9 -3.23 10.54 -12.01
CA ALA A 9 -4.07 11.69 -11.67
C ALA A 9 -4.61 11.61 -10.23
N VAL A 10 -5.07 10.44 -9.79
CA VAL A 10 -5.60 10.24 -8.43
C VAL A 10 -4.53 10.54 -7.39
N GLY A 11 -3.32 10.00 -7.56
CA GLY A 11 -2.21 10.32 -6.66
C GLY A 11 -1.82 11.80 -6.68
N ALA A 12 -2.01 12.49 -7.82
CA ALA A 12 -1.79 13.93 -7.93
C ALA A 12 -2.84 14.74 -7.16
N ASP A 13 -4.09 14.29 -7.14
CA ASP A 13 -5.15 14.92 -6.35
C ASP A 13 -4.86 14.75 -4.85
N VAL A 14 -4.42 13.55 -4.43
CA VAL A 14 -3.98 13.31 -3.04
C VAL A 14 -2.79 14.20 -2.68
N CYS A 15 -1.84 14.38 -3.61
CA CYS A 15 -0.72 15.30 -3.43
C CYS A 15 -1.21 16.74 -3.22
N ALA A 16 -2.10 17.26 -4.07
CA ALA A 16 -2.64 18.61 -3.96
C ALA A 16 -3.44 18.84 -2.67
N LEU A 17 -4.12 17.80 -2.17
CA LEU A 17 -4.88 17.84 -0.92
C LEU A 17 -4.00 17.66 0.33
N THR A 18 -2.73 17.24 0.16
CA THR A 18 -1.80 17.13 1.28
C THR A 18 -1.30 18.53 1.63
N PHE A 19 -1.79 19.04 2.75
CA PHE A 19 -1.56 20.42 3.19
C PHE A 19 -0.07 20.74 3.40
N GLY A 20 0.40 21.82 2.79
CA GLY A 20 1.69 22.47 3.06
C GLY A 20 2.88 21.50 3.02
N ASP A 21 3.73 21.57 4.04
CA ASP A 21 4.92 20.74 4.24
C ASP A 21 4.60 19.31 4.73
N GLY A 22 3.34 18.87 4.59
CA GLY A 22 2.91 17.51 4.91
C GLY A 22 3.62 16.44 4.07
N VAL A 23 3.54 15.19 4.52
CA VAL A 23 4.15 14.05 3.82
C VAL A 23 3.10 13.28 3.03
N LEU A 24 3.37 13.06 1.75
CA LEU A 24 2.70 12.06 0.91
C LEU A 24 3.58 10.82 0.81
N VAL A 25 3.12 9.69 1.34
CA VAL A 25 3.80 8.40 1.16
C VAL A 25 3.22 7.69 -0.06
N HIS A 26 4.00 7.63 -1.13
CA HIS A 26 3.67 6.88 -2.33
C HIS A 26 4.23 5.45 -2.19
N TYR A 27 3.36 4.43 -2.24
CA TYR A 27 3.74 3.03 -1.96
C TYR A 27 3.23 2.03 -2.99
N GLY A 28 2.56 2.48 -4.06
CA GLY A 28 2.03 1.60 -5.10
C GLY A 28 1.68 2.35 -6.38
N LEU A 29 1.42 1.60 -7.45
CA LEU A 29 1.19 2.14 -8.79
C LEU A 29 0.01 1.45 -9.49
N LEU A 30 -1.15 1.35 -8.83
CA LEU A 30 -2.32 0.63 -9.38
C LEU A 30 -2.80 1.20 -10.71
N SER A 31 -2.60 2.50 -10.96
CA SER A 31 -2.94 3.12 -12.25
C SER A 31 -1.97 2.79 -13.39
N GLY A 32 -0.79 2.21 -13.08
CA GLY A 32 0.31 2.04 -14.02
C GLY A 32 0.97 3.36 -14.47
N ARG A 33 0.57 4.52 -13.92
CA ARG A 33 1.09 5.85 -14.29
C ARG A 33 1.79 6.51 -13.11
N PRO A 34 2.99 7.08 -13.30
CA PRO A 34 3.72 7.75 -12.21
C PRO A 34 2.97 9.00 -11.72
N LEU A 35 3.32 9.46 -10.52
CA LEU A 35 2.92 10.79 -10.06
C LEU A 35 3.46 11.85 -11.03
N PRO A 36 2.66 12.87 -11.39
CA PRO A 36 3.13 13.97 -12.22
C PRO A 36 4.31 14.71 -11.59
N ALA A 37 5.24 15.21 -12.42
CA ALA A 37 6.45 15.90 -11.96
C ALA A 37 6.16 17.06 -10.98
N ARG A 38 5.04 17.78 -11.16
CA ARG A 38 4.61 18.88 -10.26
C ARG A 38 4.55 18.47 -8.79
N CYS A 39 4.22 17.22 -8.49
CA CYS A 39 4.17 16.69 -7.13
C CYS A 39 5.54 16.72 -6.42
N PHE A 40 6.64 16.84 -7.17
CA PHE A 40 8.01 16.85 -6.64
C PHE A 40 8.69 18.22 -6.77
N THR A 41 8.17 19.10 -7.63
CA THR A 41 8.83 20.36 -7.99
C THR A 41 8.13 21.60 -7.44
N GLU A 42 6.91 21.47 -6.92
CA GLU A 42 6.12 22.60 -6.44
C GLU A 42 6.69 23.16 -5.13
N PRO A 43 7.14 24.44 -5.11
CA PRO A 43 7.64 25.07 -3.90
C PRO A 43 6.55 25.20 -2.85
N GLY A 44 6.82 24.78 -1.62
CA GLY A 44 5.83 24.80 -0.52
C GLY A 44 4.75 23.71 -0.61
N GLY A 45 4.87 22.80 -1.59
CA GLY A 45 4.08 21.58 -1.64
C GLY A 45 4.56 20.49 -0.67
N PRO A 46 3.83 19.37 -0.59
CA PRO A 46 4.15 18.29 0.34
C PRO A 46 5.44 17.57 -0.04
N ARG A 47 6.13 17.02 0.97
CA ARG A 47 7.24 16.09 0.74
C ARG A 47 6.69 14.74 0.26
N VAL A 48 7.10 14.33 -0.93
CA VAL A 48 6.77 12.99 -1.44
C VAL A 48 7.83 11.99 -1.02
N GLU A 49 7.43 10.98 -0.26
CA GLU A 49 8.28 9.86 0.15
C GLU A 49 7.87 8.58 -0.55
N LEU A 50 8.84 7.94 -1.22
CA LEU A 50 8.64 6.63 -1.80
C LEU A 50 8.84 5.56 -0.73
N PHE A 51 7.78 4.83 -0.39
CA PHE A 51 7.88 3.70 0.53
C PHE A 51 7.92 2.38 -0.24
N ARG A 52 8.95 1.57 0.04
CA ARG A 52 9.04 0.20 -0.44
C ARG A 52 9.35 -0.70 0.74
N LEU A 53 8.46 -1.65 1.02
CA LEU A 53 8.68 -2.61 2.11
C LEU A 53 10.00 -3.38 1.94
N ARG A 54 10.40 -3.66 0.69
CA ARG A 54 11.68 -4.33 0.39
C ARG A 54 12.89 -3.57 0.93
N ASP A 55 12.86 -2.24 0.91
CA ASP A 55 13.97 -1.40 1.40
C ASP A 55 14.02 -1.42 2.93
N THR A 56 12.86 -1.61 3.59
CA THR A 56 12.77 -1.80 5.04
C THR A 56 13.24 -3.19 5.47
N VAL A 57 12.93 -4.23 4.69
CA VAL A 57 13.27 -5.63 5.00
C VAL A 57 14.72 -5.95 4.65
N HIS A 58 15.25 -5.39 3.57
CA HIS A 58 16.57 -5.72 3.02
C HIS A 58 17.62 -4.60 3.15
N GLY A 59 17.28 -3.44 3.73
CA GLY A 59 18.26 -2.38 3.99
C GLY A 59 19.35 -2.78 4.99
N ASP A 60 20.42 -1.97 5.07
CA ASP A 60 21.73 -2.27 5.70
C ASP A 60 21.77 -2.43 7.24
N GLY A 61 20.73 -3.02 7.84
CA GLY A 61 20.82 -3.62 9.15
C GLY A 61 20.27 -2.76 10.30
N ARG A 62 19.71 -3.47 11.28
CA ARG A 62 19.25 -3.07 12.63
C ARG A 62 17.75 -3.17 12.91
N ARG A 63 16.90 -3.44 11.92
CA ARG A 63 15.48 -3.76 12.21
C ARG A 63 15.25 -5.25 12.00
N HIS A 64 14.96 -5.98 13.07
CA HIS A 64 14.56 -7.37 12.98
C HIS A 64 13.10 -7.43 12.47
N PRO A 65 12.83 -8.04 11.29
CA PRO A 65 11.48 -8.11 10.75
C PRO A 65 10.43 -8.63 11.74
N PRO A 66 10.69 -9.66 12.58
CA PRO A 66 9.73 -10.09 13.60
C PRO A 66 9.30 -8.98 14.58
N GLU A 67 10.23 -8.13 14.99
CA GLU A 67 9.94 -7.02 15.92
C GLU A 67 9.08 -5.94 15.25
N LEU A 68 9.33 -5.66 13.97
CA LEU A 68 8.50 -4.73 13.19
C LEU A 68 7.06 -5.21 13.03
N PHE A 69 6.85 -6.53 12.89
CA PHE A 69 5.51 -7.11 12.71
C PHE A 69 4.80 -7.44 14.02
N ALA A 70 5.49 -7.47 15.17
CA ALA A 70 4.90 -7.83 16.46
C ALA A 70 3.61 -7.05 16.80
N PRO A 71 3.52 -5.71 16.59
CA PRO A 71 2.28 -4.98 16.83
C PRO A 71 1.13 -5.42 15.91
N VAL A 72 1.42 -5.72 14.64
CA VAL A 72 0.43 -6.19 13.66
C VAL A 72 -0.13 -7.54 14.09
N PHE A 73 0.73 -8.47 14.48
CA PHE A 73 0.31 -9.79 14.97
C PHE A 73 -0.53 -9.71 16.25
N GLU A 74 -0.20 -8.78 17.15
CA GLU A 74 -1.00 -8.56 18.35
C GLU A 74 -2.40 -8.04 17.99
N GLN A 75 -2.53 -7.09 17.05
CA GLN A 75 -3.84 -6.64 16.57
C GLN A 75 -4.64 -7.77 15.92
N MET A 76 -3.99 -8.67 15.17
CA MET A 76 -4.62 -9.86 14.59
C MET A 76 -5.12 -10.82 15.67
N ARG A 77 -4.30 -11.11 16.70
CA ARG A 77 -4.69 -11.98 17.82
C ARG A 77 -5.87 -11.43 18.61
N ARG A 78 -5.92 -10.11 18.80
CA ARG A 78 -7.05 -9.40 19.43
C ARG A 78 -8.28 -9.31 18.53
N GLY A 79 -8.18 -9.76 17.28
CA GLY A 79 -9.26 -9.67 16.30
C GLY A 79 -9.59 -8.24 15.87
N LEU A 80 -8.68 -7.28 16.10
CA LEU A 80 -8.82 -5.87 15.70
C LEU A 80 -8.34 -5.63 14.26
N LEU A 81 -7.49 -6.51 13.75
CA LEU A 81 -7.11 -6.58 12.34
C LEU A 81 -7.56 -7.93 11.77
N ARG A 82 -8.43 -7.90 10.76
CA ARG A 82 -8.96 -9.09 10.08
C ARG A 82 -8.90 -8.88 8.58
N THR A 83 -8.45 -9.91 7.86
CA THR A 83 -8.50 -9.95 6.41
C THR A 83 -9.50 -11.01 6.00
N ALA A 84 -10.50 -10.64 5.19
CA ALA A 84 -11.45 -11.61 4.65
C ALA A 84 -10.73 -12.53 3.66
N VAL A 85 -10.90 -13.84 3.83
CA VAL A 85 -10.43 -14.82 2.85
C VAL A 85 -11.53 -14.97 1.80
N THR A 86 -11.29 -14.43 0.60
CA THR A 86 -12.25 -14.49 -0.51
C THR A 86 -12.27 -15.86 -1.20
N HIS A 87 -11.11 -16.49 -1.34
CA HIS A 87 -10.96 -17.78 -2.03
C HIS A 87 -9.77 -18.57 -1.47
N ARG A 88 -9.85 -19.91 -1.47
CA ARG A 88 -8.76 -20.81 -1.08
C ARG A 88 -8.43 -21.73 -2.24
N VAL A 89 -7.17 -21.72 -2.66
CA VAL A 89 -6.69 -22.49 -3.80
C VAL A 89 -5.63 -23.48 -3.33
N GLY A 90 -5.71 -24.74 -3.78
CA GLY A 90 -4.63 -25.70 -3.59
C GLY A 90 -3.43 -25.34 -4.47
N LEU A 91 -2.21 -25.54 -3.99
CA LEU A 91 -0.99 -25.14 -4.72
C LEU A 91 -0.92 -25.71 -6.15
N SER A 92 -1.42 -26.94 -6.37
CA SER A 92 -1.50 -27.57 -7.69
C SER A 92 -2.43 -26.87 -8.68
N ALA A 93 -3.42 -26.10 -8.20
CA ALA A 93 -4.37 -25.36 -9.01
C ALA A 93 -4.01 -23.88 -9.18
N LEU A 94 -2.96 -23.40 -8.50
CA LEU A 94 -2.58 -21.98 -8.43
C LEU A 94 -2.34 -21.34 -9.81
N ALA A 95 -1.69 -22.06 -10.72
CA ALA A 95 -1.42 -21.55 -12.06
C ALA A 95 -2.70 -21.27 -12.87
N GLY A 96 -3.74 -22.09 -12.68
CA GLY A 96 -5.04 -21.89 -13.31
C GLY A 96 -5.79 -20.69 -12.71
N ASP A 97 -5.68 -20.48 -11.39
CA ASP A 97 -6.33 -19.38 -10.69
C ASP A 97 -5.82 -17.99 -11.14
N PHE A 98 -4.53 -17.86 -11.48
CA PHE A 98 -4.00 -16.61 -12.02
C PHE A 98 -4.59 -16.18 -13.36
N GLN A 99 -5.15 -17.10 -14.14
CA GLN A 99 -5.75 -16.80 -15.45
C GLN A 99 -7.18 -16.25 -15.32
N ALA A 100 -7.85 -16.52 -14.21
CA ALA A 100 -9.19 -16.04 -13.89
C ALA A 100 -9.27 -15.71 -12.39
N PRO A 101 -8.53 -14.68 -11.92
CA PRO A 101 -8.51 -14.37 -10.50
C PRO A 101 -9.94 -14.03 -10.05
N ALA A 102 -10.38 -14.65 -8.96
CA ALA A 102 -11.66 -14.33 -8.35
C ALA A 102 -11.67 -12.82 -8.03
N VAL A 103 -12.46 -12.05 -8.78
CA VAL A 103 -12.68 -10.63 -8.48
C VAL A 103 -13.42 -10.59 -7.15
N GLY A 104 -12.88 -9.90 -6.16
CA GLY A 104 -13.52 -9.76 -4.86
C GLY A 104 -14.91 -9.15 -5.03
N THR A 105 -15.95 -9.92 -4.75
CA THR A 105 -17.29 -9.37 -4.54
C THR A 105 -17.24 -8.47 -3.30
N GLU A 106 -17.70 -7.23 -3.44
CA GLU A 106 -17.98 -6.35 -2.29
C GLU A 106 -18.79 -7.15 -1.27
N ALA A 107 -18.26 -7.27 -0.06
CA ALA A 107 -19.00 -7.88 1.04
C ALA A 107 -20.24 -7.02 1.30
N GLU A 108 -21.40 -7.56 0.94
CA GLU A 108 -22.69 -7.03 1.35
C GLU A 108 -22.69 -6.86 2.87
N ARG A 109 -23.13 -5.67 3.28
CA ARG A 109 -23.29 -5.26 4.67
C ARG A 109 -24.14 -6.28 5.42
N SER A 110 -23.73 -6.61 6.64
CA SER A 110 -24.60 -7.13 7.70
C SER A 110 -24.19 -6.51 9.02
#